data_AF-A0A5C0XRP8-F1
#
_entry.id   AF-A0A5C0XRP8-F1
#
_cell.length_a   1.000
_cell.length_b   1.000
_cell.length_c   1.000
_cell.angle_alpha   90.00
_cell.angle_beta   90.00
_cell.angle_gamma   90.00
#
_symmetry.space_group_name_H-M   'P 1'
#
loop_
_entity.id
_entity.type
_entity.pdbx_description
1 polymer ?
#
loop_
_entity_poly.entity_id
_entity_poly.type
_entity_poly.pdbx_seq_one_letter_code
_entity_poly.pdbx_strand_id
1 'polypeptide(L)'
;MREIGKKYILAISFIFLIGISISLAEYYSLPMAVALALVSTVLAILVPWVIISTVSKKEFRYSTVSAFLLASLWEFFCSYLTRMLSYPLWKFFFNAGIGGIVVTAIIAIGSMIKAKDISAEVK
;
A
#
# COMPACT_ATOMS: atom_id res chain seq x y z
N MET A 1 16.75 -0.28 -8.22
CA MET A 1 15.40 -0.31 -7.60
C MET A 1 14.59 0.96 -7.82
N ARG A 2 15.17 2.18 -7.74
CA ARG A 2 14.43 3.45 -7.88
C ARG A 2 13.75 3.69 -9.24
N GLU A 3 14.33 3.22 -10.34
CA GLU A 3 13.75 3.48 -11.69
C GLU A 3 12.76 2.43 -12.15
N ILE A 4 13.05 1.15 -11.87
CA ILE A 4 12.18 0.03 -12.26
C ILE A 4 10.82 0.14 -11.57
N GLY A 5 10.78 0.43 -10.26
CA GLY A 5 9.52 0.58 -9.53
C GLY A 5 8.64 1.74 -10.02
N LYS A 6 9.25 2.87 -10.41
CA LYS A 6 8.53 4.05 -10.92
C LYS A 6 7.79 3.77 -12.23
N LYS A 7 8.40 2.98 -13.13
CA LYS A 7 7.81 2.66 -14.44
C LYS A 7 6.52 1.84 -14.29
N TYR A 8 6.48 0.91 -13.33
CA TYR A 8 5.30 0.09 -13.08
C TYR A 8 4.23 0.81 -12.26
N ILE A 9 4.60 1.73 -11.37
CA ILE A 9 3.63 2.49 -10.57
C ILE A 9 2.64 3.26 -11.42
N LEU A 10 3.11 3.88 -12.50
CA LEU A 10 2.23 4.67 -13.37
C LEU A 10 1.23 3.77 -14.11
N ALA A 11 1.68 2.62 -14.61
CA ALA A 11 0.81 1.62 -15.23
C ALA A 11 -0.20 1.02 -14.23
N ILE A 12 0.26 0.65 -13.03
CA ILE A 12 -0.61 0.13 -11.96
C ILE A 12 -1.63 1.19 -11.56
N SER A 13 -1.21 2.45 -11.39
CA SER A 13 -2.11 3.57 -11.06
C SER A 13 -3.16 3.78 -12.15
N PHE A 14 -2.79 3.65 -13.43
CA PHE A 14 -3.73 3.82 -14.54
C PHE A 14 -4.76 2.69 -14.60
N ILE A 15 -4.33 1.43 -14.48
CA ILE A 15 -5.23 0.27 -14.42
C ILE A 15 -6.17 0.39 -13.23
N PHE A 16 -5.62 0.78 -12.07
CA PHE A 16 -6.37 0.97 -10.85
C PHE A 16 -7.41 2.09 -10.97
N LEU A 17 -7.03 3.22 -11.56
CA LEU A 17 -7.91 4.35 -11.81
C LEU A 17 -9.12 3.94 -12.65
N ILE A 18 -8.90 3.17 -13.72
CA ILE A 18 -9.97 2.67 -14.59
C ILE A 18 -10.89 1.74 -13.80
N GLY A 19 -10.33 0.77 -13.08
CA GLY A 19 -11.12 -0.18 -12.29
C GLY A 19 -12.00 0.49 -11.23
N ILE A 20 -11.43 1.46 -10.51
CA ILE A 20 -12.18 2.23 -9.52
C ILE A 20 -13.22 3.14 -10.17
N SER A 21 -12.91 3.76 -11.31
CA SER A 21 -13.89 4.60 -12.03
C SER A 21 -15.11 3.79 -12.46
N ILE A 22 -14.90 2.57 -12.97
CA ILE A 22 -15.98 1.65 -13.34
C ILE A 22 -16.81 1.28 -12.10
N SER A 23 -16.15 0.90 -11.00
CA SER A 23 -16.85 0.53 -9.75
C SER A 23 -17.63 1.69 -9.14
N LEU A 24 -17.14 2.92 -9.22
CA LEU A 24 -17.80 4.11 -8.67
C LEU A 24 -18.92 4.63 -9.58
N ALA A 25 -18.91 4.33 -10.87
CA ALA A 25 -19.95 4.73 -11.81
C ALA A 25 -21.32 4.07 -11.47
N GLU A 26 -21.33 3.01 -10.66
CA GLU A 26 -22.56 2.42 -10.11
C GLU A 26 -23.24 3.31 -9.05
N TYR A 27 -22.48 4.20 -8.40
CA TYR A 27 -22.95 5.00 -7.26
C TYR A 27 -22.98 6.51 -7.55
N TYR A 28 -22.18 6.98 -8.50
CA TYR A 28 -21.99 8.40 -8.80
C TYR A 28 -22.04 8.67 -10.31
N SER A 29 -22.29 9.93 -10.70
CA SER A 29 -22.18 10.35 -12.09
C SER A 29 -20.76 10.14 -12.62
N LEU A 30 -20.60 9.86 -13.93
CA LEU A 30 -19.30 9.60 -14.56
C LEU A 30 -18.19 10.63 -14.19
N PRO A 31 -18.40 11.96 -14.27
CA PRO A 31 -17.36 12.92 -13.90
C PRO A 31 -17.01 12.85 -12.41
N MET A 32 -17.99 12.62 -11.54
CA MET A 32 -17.77 12.49 -10.10
C MET A 32 -17.03 11.18 -9.76
N ALA A 33 -17.40 10.08 -10.42
CA ALA A 33 -16.75 8.78 -10.29
C ALA A 33 -15.27 8.84 -10.68
N VAL A 34 -14.94 9.51 -11.80
CA VAL A 34 -13.54 9.70 -12.23
C VAL A 34 -12.76 10.57 -11.23
N ALA A 35 -13.36 11.66 -10.73
CA ALA A 35 -12.72 12.51 -9.74
C ALA A 35 -12.43 11.76 -8.42
N LEU A 36 -13.40 10.99 -7.93
CA LEU A 36 -13.25 10.17 -6.72
C LEU A 36 -12.27 9.00 -6.94
N ALA A 37 -12.22 8.43 -8.15
CA ALA A 37 -11.25 7.42 -8.53
C ALA A 37 -9.83 7.97 -8.54
N LEU A 38 -9.62 9.19 -9.03
CA LEU A 38 -8.32 9.88 -8.96
C LEU A 38 -7.86 10.03 -7.51
N VAL A 39 -8.72 10.57 -6.64
CA VAL A 39 -8.41 10.72 -5.21
C VAL A 39 -8.10 9.35 -4.59
N SER A 40 -8.92 8.34 -4.87
CA SER A 40 -8.73 6.99 -4.33
C SER A 40 -7.41 6.36 -4.80
N THR A 41 -7.03 6.56 -6.06
CA THR A 41 -5.76 6.07 -6.64
C THR A 41 -4.57 6.72 -5.95
N VAL A 42 -4.63 8.03 -5.70
CA VAL A 42 -3.58 8.75 -4.97
C VAL A 42 -3.43 8.18 -3.55
N LEU A 43 -4.54 8.03 -2.84
CA LEU A 43 -4.54 7.55 -1.45
C LEU A 43 -4.13 6.08 -1.31
N ALA A 44 -4.51 5.23 -2.27
CA ALA A 44 -4.27 3.79 -2.23
C ALA A 44 -2.91 3.35 -2.81
N ILE A 45 -2.31 4.15 -3.71
CA ILE A 45 -1.08 3.74 -4.41
C ILE A 45 0.05 4.72 -4.13
N LEU A 46 -0.15 6.00 -4.43
CA LEU A 46 0.94 6.97 -4.37
C LEU A 46 1.38 7.24 -2.93
N VAL A 47 0.43 7.41 -2.00
CA VAL A 47 0.78 7.67 -0.59
C VAL A 47 1.50 6.47 0.06
N PRO A 48 0.99 5.22 0.00
CA PRO A 48 1.72 4.05 0.48
C PRO A 48 3.10 3.91 -0.16
N TRP A 49 3.21 4.16 -1.47
CA TRP A 49 4.50 4.12 -2.14
C TRP A 49 5.47 5.18 -1.61
N VAL A 50 5.03 6.43 -1.39
CA VAL A 50 5.87 7.49 -0.82
C VAL A 50 6.28 7.15 0.61
N ILE A 51 5.37 6.63 1.43
CA ILE A 51 5.65 6.15 2.79
C ILE A 51 6.78 5.11 2.73
N ILE A 52 6.61 4.07 1.91
CA ILE A 52 7.60 2.99 1.80
C ILE A 52 8.93 3.53 1.28
N SER A 53 8.91 4.36 0.24
CA SER A 53 10.11 4.94 -0.37
C SER A 53 10.91 5.82 0.58
N THR A 54 10.22 6.51 1.49
CA THR A 54 10.82 7.48 2.41
C THR A 54 11.34 6.78 3.67
N VAL A 55 10.57 5.84 4.21
CA VAL A 55 10.90 5.15 5.46
C VAL A 55 11.88 4.01 5.22
N SER A 56 11.83 3.33 4.07
CA SER A 56 12.70 2.19 3.72
C SER A 56 14.16 2.57 3.38
N LYS A 57 14.61 3.79 3.73
CA LYS A 57 16.00 4.21 3.50
C LYS A 57 16.97 3.26 4.22
N LYS A 58 17.95 2.74 3.47
CA LYS A 58 18.86 1.62 3.80
C LYS A 58 19.67 1.75 5.11
N GLU A 59 19.57 2.84 5.85
CA GLU A 59 20.39 3.09 7.03
C GLU A 59 20.01 2.24 8.24
N PHE A 60 18.79 1.69 8.33
CA PHE A 60 18.35 0.92 9.50
C PHE A 60 17.88 -0.51 9.16
N ARG A 61 18.30 -1.50 9.96
CA ARG A 61 18.02 -2.94 9.78
C ARG A 61 16.52 -3.29 9.77
N TYR A 62 15.67 -2.48 10.40
CA TYR A 62 14.20 -2.65 10.47
C TYR A 62 13.41 -1.66 9.60
N SER A 63 14.11 -0.88 8.77
CA SER A 63 13.56 0.20 7.96
C SER A 63 12.46 -0.28 6.99
N THR A 64 12.59 -1.49 6.43
CA THR A 64 11.59 -2.04 5.49
C THR A 64 10.33 -2.53 6.20
N VAL A 65 10.45 -3.23 7.34
CA VAL A 65 9.29 -3.75 8.09
C VAL A 65 8.45 -2.58 8.62
N SER A 66 9.11 -1.58 9.21
CA SER A 66 8.45 -0.36 9.69
C SER A 66 7.79 0.43 8.57
N ALA A 67 8.40 0.50 7.39
CA ALA A 67 7.83 1.12 6.20
C ALA A 67 6.50 0.48 5.76
N PHE A 68 6.46 -0.85 5.65
CA PHE A 68 5.23 -1.58 5.28
C PHE A 68 4.16 -1.53 6.38
N LEU A 69 4.57 -1.56 7.65
CA LEU A 69 3.63 -1.39 8.77
C LEU A 69 2.97 -0.01 8.72
N LEU A 70 3.75 1.05 8.49
CA LEU A 70 3.23 2.42 8.41
C LEU A 70 2.31 2.61 7.20
N ALA A 71 2.63 1.99 6.06
CA ALA A 71 1.73 1.96 4.90
C ALA A 71 0.41 1.24 5.19
N SER A 72 0.46 0.10 5.90
CA SER A 72 -0.75 -0.64 6.32
C SER A 72 -1.62 0.20 7.27
N LEU A 73 -1.00 0.90 8.24
CA LEU A 73 -1.71 1.79 9.16
C LEU A 73 -2.40 2.94 8.42
N TRP A 74 -1.75 3.49 7.40
CA TRP A 74 -2.35 4.50 6.51
C TRP A 74 -3.59 3.97 5.78
N GLU A 75 -3.52 2.74 5.26
CA GLU A 75 -4.65 2.12 4.58
C GLU A 75 -5.83 1.84 5.52
N PHE A 76 -5.58 1.41 6.76
CA PHE A 76 -6.62 1.29 7.78
C PHE A 76 -7.24 2.63 8.15
N PHE A 77 -6.42 3.69 8.26
CA PHE A 77 -6.93 5.04 8.48
C PHE A 77 -7.84 5.49 7.32
N CYS A 78 -7.44 5.25 6.07
CA CYS A 78 -8.27 5.53 4.90
C CYS A 78 -9.57 4.72 4.90
N SER A 79 -9.52 3.44 5.28
CA SER A 79 -10.71 2.60 5.43
C SER A 79 -11.68 3.17 6.46
N TYR A 80 -11.17 3.60 7.62
CA TYR A 80 -11.99 4.21 8.66
C TYR A 80 -12.64 5.52 8.19
N LEU A 81 -11.85 6.41 7.57
CA LEU A 81 -12.34 7.69 7.06
C LEU A 81 -13.42 7.49 5.98
N THR A 82 -13.16 6.59 5.02
CA THR A 82 -14.11 6.29 3.95
C THR A 82 -15.38 5.63 4.48
N ARG A 83 -15.29 4.79 5.51
CA ARG A 83 -16.46 4.24 6.21
C ARG A 83 -17.28 5.33 6.90
N MET A 84 -16.62 6.28 7.58
CA MET A 84 -17.32 7.42 8.21
C MET A 84 -18.05 8.29 7.18
N LEU A 85 -17.45 8.48 6.01
CA LEU A 85 -18.03 9.25 4.90
C LEU A 85 -19.03 8.44 4.05
N SER A 86 -19.36 7.21 4.45
CA SER A 86 -20.22 6.28 3.68
C SER A 86 -19.76 6.06 2.23
N TYR A 87 -18.45 6.17 2.00
CA TYR A 87 -17.84 5.97 0.69
C TYR A 87 -17.71 4.46 0.38
N PRO A 88 -18.16 3.98 -0.81
CA PRO A 88 -18.33 2.54 -1.09
C PRO A 88 -17.04 1.73 -1.10
N LEU A 89 -15.86 2.37 -1.19
CA LEU A 89 -14.56 1.69 -1.26
C LEU A 89 -13.91 1.41 0.11
N TRP A 90 -14.61 1.57 1.23
CA TRP A 90 -14.01 1.34 2.55
C TRP A 90 -13.46 -0.08 2.73
N LYS A 91 -14.14 -1.10 2.16
CA LYS A 91 -13.70 -2.50 2.18
C LYS A 91 -12.41 -2.70 1.39
N PHE A 92 -12.25 -1.95 0.31
CA PHE A 92 -11.06 -2.01 -0.51
C PHE A 92 -9.83 -1.58 0.31
N PHE A 93 -9.89 -0.41 0.95
CA PHE A 93 -8.81 0.08 1.81
C PHE A 93 -8.55 -0.85 3.01
N PHE A 94 -9.60 -1.44 3.58
CA PHE A 94 -9.46 -2.41 4.67
C PHE A 94 -8.66 -3.64 4.25
N ASN A 95 -9.02 -4.21 3.09
CA ASN A 95 -8.35 -5.39 2.54
C ASN A 95 -6.91 -5.09 2.12
N ALA A 96 -6.64 -3.89 1.60
CA ALA A 96 -5.29 -3.43 1.31
C ALA A 96 -4.44 -3.44 2.60
N GLY A 97 -4.96 -2.84 3.69
CA GLY A 97 -4.29 -2.82 4.99
C GLY A 97 -3.97 -4.21 5.53
N ILE A 98 -4.91 -5.16 5.40
CA ILE A 98 -4.65 -6.58 5.74
C ILE A 98 -3.52 -7.16 4.89
N GLY A 99 -3.55 -6.93 3.57
CA GLY A 99 -2.49 -7.37 2.67
C GLY A 99 -1.12 -6.83 3.07
N GLY A 100 -1.03 -5.55 3.44
CA GLY A 100 0.19 -4.92 3.94
C GLY A 100 0.71 -5.56 5.23
N ILE A 101 -0.17 -5.91 6.18
CA ILE A 101 0.22 -6.63 7.41
C ILE A 101 0.75 -8.03 7.10
N VAL A 102 0.11 -8.77 6.18
CA VAL A 102 0.59 -10.10 5.75
C VAL A 102 1.99 -10.01 5.14
N VAL A 103 2.21 -9.04 4.23
CA VAL A 103 3.54 -8.80 3.64
C VAL A 103 4.57 -8.44 4.70
N THR A 104 4.20 -7.58 5.66
CA THR A 104 5.05 -7.20 6.79
C THR A 104 5.48 -8.43 7.61
N ALA A 105 4.55 -9.33 7.92
CA ALA A 105 4.82 -10.55 8.67
C ALA A 105 5.78 -11.49 7.91
N ILE A 106 5.57 -11.69 6.60
CA ILE A 106 6.45 -12.51 5.75
C ILE A 106 7.87 -11.95 5.74
N ILE A 107 8.03 -10.63 5.57
CA ILE A 107 9.35 -9.98 5.56
C ILE A 107 10.03 -10.14 6.93
N ALA A 108 9.28 -9.96 8.03
CA ALA A 108 9.80 -10.12 9.38
C ALA A 108 10.31 -11.55 9.62
N ILE A 109 9.52 -12.57 9.27
CA ILE A 109 9.90 -13.99 9.39
C ILE A 109 11.15 -14.29 8.56
N GLY A 110 11.19 -13.87 7.30
CA GLY A 110 12.35 -14.07 6.43
C GLY A 110 13.62 -13.43 6.97
N SER A 111 13.50 -12.25 7.61
CA SER A 111 14.64 -11.57 8.23
C SER A 111 15.18 -12.30 9.47
N MET A 112 14.31 -12.96 10.24
CA MET A 112 14.68 -13.74 11.42
C MET A 112 15.38 -15.05 11.04
N ILE A 113 14.90 -15.73 10.00
CA ILE A 113 15.53 -16.96 9.47
C ILE A 113 16.95 -16.64 9.01
N LYS A 114 17.12 -15.60 8.19
CA LYS A 114 18.44 -15.19 7.69
C LYS A 114 19.42 -14.80 8.80
N ALA A 115 18.94 -14.18 9.87
CA ALA A 115 19.78 -13.85 11.03
C ALA A 115 20.25 -15.11 11.80
N LYS A 116 19.41 -16.15 11.84
CA LYS A 116 19.73 -17.42 12.50
C LYS A 116 20.78 -18.22 11.74
N ASP A 117 20.71 -18.24 10.41
CA ASP A 117 21.68 -18.94 9.55
C ASP A 117 23.08 -18.31 9.63
N ILE A 118 23.18 -16.97 9.62
CA ILE A 118 24.45 -16.25 9.79
C ILE A 118 25.06 -16.54 11.16
N SER A 119 24.25 -16.68 12.22
CA SER A 119 24.74 -17.05 13.55
C SER A 119 25.21 -18.50 13.65
N ALA A 120 24.79 -19.37 12.73
CA ALA A 120 25.19 -20.77 12.70
C ALA A 120 26.47 -21.01 11.90
N GLU A 121 26.77 -20.21 10.87
CA GLU A 121 28.02 -20.27 10.09
C GLU A 121 29.24 -19.67 10.83
N VAL A 122 29.03 -18.84 11.85
CA VAL A 122 30.11 -18.17 12.60
C VAL A 122 30.59 -19.01 13.82
N LYS A 123 30.04 -20.22 14.01
CA LYS A 123 30.50 -21.20 15.02
C LYS A 123 31.37 -22.27 14.40
#